data_AF-T0YSC9-F1
#
_entry.id   AF-T0YSC9-F1
#
_cell.length_a   1.000
_cell.length_b   1.000
_cell.length_c   1.000
_cell.angle_alpha   90.00
_cell.angle_beta   90.00
_cell.angle_gamma   90.00
#
_symmetry.space_group_name_H-M   'P 1'
#
loop_
_entity.id
_entity.type
_entity.pdbx_description
1 polymer ?
#
loop_
_entity_poly.entity_id
_entity_poly.type
_entity_poly.pdbx_seq_one_letter_code
_entity_poly.pdbx_strand_id
1 'polypeptide(L)'
;DRYMQGLGEAILESMKSVKAAVARLADFRGASEDMVSSTRSDIMEMYKRCSKSENRADEILREALKEIMSKSDAKDIIKYKEIYEGLETVTDKCVDAMDIISDISLRYTYHTKK
;
A
#
# COMPACT_ATOMS: atom_id res chain seq x y z
N ASP A 1 -17.27 -8.68 -11.49
CA ASP A 1 -17.57 -7.32 -11.01
C ASP A 1 -16.34 -6.46 -11.27
N ARG A 2 -16.49 -5.29 -11.93
CA ARG A 2 -15.34 -4.48 -12.37
C ARG A 2 -14.62 -3.79 -11.21
N TYR A 3 -15.35 -3.44 -10.16
CA TYR A 3 -14.80 -2.77 -8.98
C TYR A 3 -14.01 -3.75 -8.13
N MET A 4 -14.53 -4.98 -7.92
CA MET A 4 -13.78 -6.02 -7.23
C MET A 4 -12.48 -6.36 -7.95
N GLN A 5 -12.51 -6.44 -9.28
CA GLN A 5 -11.31 -6.70 -10.07
C GLN A 5 -10.29 -5.55 -9.91
N GLY A 6 -10.74 -4.29 -10.05
CA GLY A 6 -9.88 -3.12 -9.91
C GLY A 6 -9.25 -2.99 -8.52
N LEU A 7 -10.04 -3.23 -7.46
CA LEU A 7 -9.53 -3.27 -6.08
C LEU A 7 -8.54 -4.42 -5.89
N GLY A 8 -8.83 -5.61 -6.43
CA GLY A 8 -7.93 -6.76 -6.39
C GLY A 8 -6.58 -6.51 -7.08
N GLU A 9 -6.58 -5.81 -8.22
CA GLU A 9 -5.36 -5.37 -8.90
C GLU A 9 -4.55 -4.40 -8.04
N ALA A 10 -5.21 -3.39 -7.44
CA ALA A 10 -4.56 -2.42 -6.56
C ALA A 10 -3.95 -3.09 -5.33
N ILE A 11 -4.66 -4.03 -4.68
CA ILE A 11 -4.15 -4.84 -3.57
C ILE A 11 -2.89 -5.60 -3.99
N LEU A 12 -2.92 -6.26 -5.15
CA LEU A 12 -1.78 -7.03 -5.62
C LEU A 12 -0.54 -6.15 -5.86
N GLU A 13 -0.73 -4.94 -6.41
CA GLU A 13 0.34 -3.97 -6.61
C GLU A 13 0.91 -3.46 -5.28
N SER A 14 0.05 -3.06 -4.34
CA SER A 14 0.46 -2.60 -3.01
C SER A 14 1.24 -3.69 -2.25
N MET A 15 0.76 -4.94 -2.27
CA MET A 15 1.42 -6.08 -1.63
C MET A 15 2.79 -6.40 -2.24
N LYS A 16 2.94 -6.22 -3.57
CA LYS A 16 4.25 -6.36 -4.22
C LYS A 16 5.25 -5.31 -3.74
N SER A 17 4.81 -4.05 -3.59
CA SER A 17 5.64 -2.98 -3.02
C SER A 17 6.05 -3.28 -1.58
N VAL A 18 5.10 -3.67 -0.71
CA VAL A 18 5.40 -4.04 0.69
C VAL A 18 6.40 -5.19 0.76
N LYS A 19 6.16 -6.28 0.01
CA LYS A 19 7.06 -7.44 -0.03
C LYS A 19 8.48 -7.05 -0.44
N ALA A 20 8.59 -6.23 -1.48
CA ALA A 20 9.88 -5.82 -2.00
C ALA A 20 10.61 -4.88 -1.03
N ALA A 21 9.89 -4.01 -0.32
CA ALA A 21 10.47 -3.10 0.66
C ALA A 21 10.98 -3.85 1.90
N VAL A 22 10.23 -4.85 2.38
CA VAL A 22 10.68 -5.75 3.46
C VAL A 22 11.96 -6.48 3.06
N ALA A 23 12.07 -6.94 1.81
CA ALA A 23 13.28 -7.61 1.34
C ALA A 23 14.51 -6.69 1.40
N ARG A 24 14.35 -5.40 1.08
CA ARG A 24 15.44 -4.40 1.15
C ARG A 24 15.92 -4.12 2.58
N LEU A 25 15.09 -4.35 3.60
CA LEU A 25 15.53 -4.16 4.99
C LEU A 25 16.69 -5.10 5.39
N ALA A 26 16.80 -6.27 4.76
CA ALA A 26 17.89 -7.21 5.03
C ALA A 26 19.27 -6.64 4.63
N ASP A 27 19.28 -5.71 3.67
CA ASP A 27 20.50 -5.12 3.11
C ASP A 27 21.14 -4.10 4.05
N PHE A 28 20.48 -3.70 5.15
CA PHE A 28 21.07 -2.79 6.13
C PHE A 28 22.16 -3.42 7.00
N ARG A 29 22.24 -4.75 7.09
CA ARG A 29 23.16 -5.43 7.99
C ARG A 29 24.60 -5.32 7.49
N GLY A 30 25.44 -4.56 8.21
CA GLY A 30 26.85 -4.37 7.86
C GLY A 30 27.07 -3.53 6.60
N ALA A 31 26.05 -2.77 6.19
CA ALA A 31 26.06 -1.94 5.00
C ALA A 31 26.97 -0.71 5.17
N SER A 32 27.64 -0.30 4.09
CA SER A 32 28.30 1.00 4.02
C SER A 32 27.27 2.13 3.94
N GLU A 33 27.67 3.36 4.24
CA GLU A 33 26.78 4.54 4.16
C GLU A 33 26.14 4.70 2.76
N ASP A 34 26.90 4.46 1.69
CA ASP A 34 26.40 4.49 0.32
C ASP A 34 25.30 3.44 0.07
N MET A 35 25.48 2.22 0.62
CA MET A 35 24.47 1.16 0.52
C MET A 35 23.22 1.50 1.32
N VAL A 36 23.35 2.11 2.51
CA VAL A 36 22.21 2.58 3.31
C VAL A 36 21.41 3.63 2.52
N SER A 37 22.10 4.60 1.92
CA SER A 37 21.47 5.66 1.12
C SER A 37 20.71 5.11 -0.10
N SER A 38 21.34 4.18 -0.84
CA SER A 38 20.72 3.50 -1.98
C SER A 38 19.50 2.66 -1.57
N THR A 39 19.62 1.86 -0.51
CA THR A 39 18.54 1.01 0.00
C THR A 39 17.32 1.83 0.41
N ARG A 40 17.54 2.98 1.06
CA ARG A 40 16.48 3.91 1.41
C ARG A 40 15.79 4.48 0.15
N SER A 41 16.56 4.84 -0.88
CA SER A 41 15.99 5.36 -2.13
C SER A 41 15.02 4.35 -2.75
N ASP A 42 15.39 3.07 -2.77
CA ASP A 42 14.54 2.00 -3.30
C ASP A 42 13.27 1.83 -2.46
N ILE A 43 13.38 1.84 -1.13
CA ILE A 43 12.22 1.80 -0.22
C ILE A 43 11.28 2.97 -0.48
N MET A 44 11.80 4.19 -0.68
CA MET A 44 10.99 5.37 -0.99
C MET A 44 10.31 5.27 -2.36
N GLU A 45 10.93 4.63 -3.35
CA GLU A 45 10.29 4.37 -4.64
C GLU A 45 9.14 3.38 -4.48
N MET A 46 9.34 2.30 -3.73
CA MET A 46 8.30 1.32 -3.41
C MET A 46 7.14 1.95 -2.64
N TYR A 47 7.45 2.87 -1.71
CA TYR A 47 6.46 3.62 -0.96
C TYR A 47 5.55 4.41 -1.91
N LYS A 48 6.14 5.18 -2.83
CA LYS A 48 5.40 5.96 -3.82
C LYS A 48 4.52 5.09 -4.70
N ARG A 49 5.00 3.90 -5.09
CA ARG A 49 4.20 2.94 -5.86
C ARG A 49 3.02 2.41 -5.03
N CYS A 50 3.24 2.05 -3.77
CA CYS A 50 2.18 1.58 -2.86
C CYS A 50 1.12 2.65 -2.64
N SER A 51 1.53 3.88 -2.34
CA SER A 51 0.62 5.02 -2.17
C SER A 51 -0.16 5.33 -3.45
N LYS A 52 0.44 5.19 -4.63
CA LYS A 52 -0.29 5.34 -5.89
C LYS A 52 -1.38 4.28 -6.07
N SER A 53 -1.10 3.03 -5.68
CA SER A 53 -2.09 1.94 -5.76
C SER A 53 -3.20 2.10 -4.72
N GLU A 54 -2.90 2.61 -3.52
CA GLU A 54 -3.91 2.99 -2.52
C GLU A 54 -4.82 4.11 -3.04
N ASN A 55 -4.27 5.23 -3.54
CA ASN A 55 -5.08 6.30 -4.15
C ASN A 55 -5.98 5.78 -5.27
N ARG A 56 -5.49 4.85 -6.10
CA ARG A 56 -6.30 4.20 -7.15
C ARG A 56 -7.44 3.36 -6.54
N ALA A 57 -7.16 2.57 -5.51
CA ALA A 57 -8.20 1.78 -4.81
C ALA A 57 -9.28 2.68 -4.21
N ASP A 58 -8.84 3.80 -3.65
CA ASP A 58 -9.66 4.82 -3.01
C ASP A 58 -10.61 5.52 -4.02
N GLU A 59 -10.12 5.82 -5.23
CA GLU A 59 -10.94 6.28 -6.36
C GLU A 59 -11.96 5.23 -6.81
N ILE A 60 -11.53 3.96 -6.95
CA ILE A 60 -12.40 2.84 -7.35
C ILE A 60 -13.51 2.62 -6.31
N LEU A 61 -13.21 2.70 -5.01
CA LEU A 61 -14.18 2.60 -3.93
C LEU A 61 -15.23 3.71 -4.05
N ARG A 62 -14.80 4.97 -4.23
CA ARG A 62 -15.73 6.11 -4.38
C ARG A 62 -16.69 5.92 -5.54
N GLU A 63 -16.20 5.45 -6.69
CA GLU A 63 -17.05 5.12 -7.83
C GLU A 63 -18.01 3.97 -7.54
N ALA A 64 -17.52 2.89 -6.91
CA ALA A 64 -18.31 1.72 -6.58
C ALA A 64 -19.45 2.04 -5.60
N LEU A 65 -19.16 2.86 -4.58
CA LEU A 65 -20.15 3.32 -3.62
C LEU A 65 -21.20 4.23 -4.28
N LYS A 66 -20.80 5.11 -5.20
CA LYS A 66 -21.74 5.93 -5.96
C LYS A 66 -22.70 5.08 -6.79
N GLU A 67 -22.19 4.03 -7.45
CA GLU A 67 -23.02 3.13 -8.26
C GLU A 67 -23.95 2.29 -7.38
N ILE A 68 -23.45 1.68 -6.30
CA ILE A 68 -24.28 0.79 -5.48
C ILE A 68 -25.39 1.52 -4.73
N MET A 69 -25.15 2.76 -4.27
CA MET A 69 -26.15 3.57 -3.57
C MET A 69 -27.33 3.98 -4.47
N SER A 70 -27.22 3.80 -5.79
CA SER A 70 -28.35 3.99 -6.72
C SER A 70 -29.31 2.80 -6.79
N LYS A 71 -28.96 1.66 -6.17
CA LYS A 71 -29.84 0.48 -6.12
C LYS A 71 -30.96 0.65 -5.10
N SER A 72 -32.04 -0.13 -5.26
CA SER A 72 -33.19 -0.11 -4.35
C SER A 72 -33.15 -1.18 -3.26
N ASP A 73 -32.42 -2.28 -3.47
CA ASP A 73 -32.32 -3.37 -2.50
C ASP A 73 -31.24 -3.06 -1.45
N ALA A 74 -31.69 -2.81 -0.22
CA ALA A 74 -30.82 -2.57 0.93
C ALA A 74 -29.86 -3.74 1.22
N LYS A 75 -30.25 -4.99 0.96
CA LYS A 75 -29.38 -6.14 1.18
C LYS A 75 -28.20 -6.12 0.22
N ASP A 76 -28.44 -5.78 -1.04
CA ASP A 76 -27.39 -5.63 -2.04
C ASP A 76 -26.49 -4.44 -1.71
N ILE A 77 -27.06 -3.30 -1.32
CA ILE A 77 -26.27 -2.12 -0.91
C ILE A 77 -25.29 -2.48 0.20
N ILE A 78 -25.77 -3.09 1.28
CA ILE A 78 -24.95 -3.45 2.44
C ILE A 78 -23.87 -4.46 2.02
N LYS A 79 -24.26 -5.54 1.34
CA LYS A 79 -23.35 -6.60 0.90
C LYS A 79 -22.19 -6.08 0.06
N TYR A 80 -22.48 -5.27 -0.96
CA TYR A 80 -21.44 -4.78 -1.85
C TYR A 80 -20.61 -3.67 -1.21
N LYS A 81 -21.21 -2.78 -0.39
CA LYS A 81 -20.49 -1.78 0.40
C LYS A 81 -19.42 -2.43 1.28
N GLU A 82 -19.81 -3.43 2.08
CA GLU A 82 -18.88 -4.12 2.99
C GLU A 82 -17.73 -4.80 2.23
N ILE A 83 -18.02 -5.42 1.08
CA ILE A 83 -16.97 -6.05 0.26
C ILE A 83 -16.01 -5.00 -0.30
N TYR A 84 -16.50 -3.90 -0.87
CA TYR A 84 -15.63 -2.87 -1.46
C TYR A 84 -14.78 -2.16 -0.42
N GLU A 85 -15.37 -1.76 0.71
CA GLU A 85 -14.63 -1.13 1.83
C GLU A 85 -13.60 -2.10 2.42
N GLY A 86 -13.95 -3.38 2.57
CA GLY A 86 -13.02 -4.39 3.06
C GLY A 86 -11.83 -4.63 2.13
N LEU A 87 -12.03 -4.55 0.82
CA LEU A 87 -10.95 -4.66 -0.17
C LEU A 87 -10.04 -3.41 -0.15
N GLU A 88 -10.60 -2.21 -0.11
CA GLU A 88 -9.82 -0.97 -0.02
C GLU A 88 -9.04 -0.88 1.30
N THR A 89 -9.61 -1.34 2.42
CA THR A 89 -8.89 -1.42 3.72
C THR A 89 -7.57 -2.18 3.61
N VAL A 90 -7.45 -3.14 2.70
CA VAL A 90 -6.18 -3.87 2.49
C VAL A 90 -5.10 -2.96 1.89
N THR A 91 -5.46 -2.04 0.99
CA THR A 91 -4.49 -1.08 0.42
C THR A 91 -4.09 0.00 1.42
N ASP A 92 -5.00 0.50 2.25
CA ASP A 92 -4.70 1.37 3.40
C ASP A 92 -3.66 0.71 4.33
N LYS A 93 -3.90 -0.55 4.72
CA LYS A 93 -2.97 -1.31 5.57
C LYS A 93 -1.61 -1.56 4.91
N CYS A 94 -1.52 -1.58 3.58
CA CYS A 94 -0.23 -1.65 2.89
C CYS A 94 0.55 -0.34 3.05
N VAL A 95 -0.12 0.82 2.95
CA VAL A 95 0.52 2.13 3.17
C VAL A 95 0.96 2.27 4.62
N ASP A 96 0.14 1.89 5.59
CA ASP A 96 0.53 1.84 7.02
C ASP A 96 1.81 1.02 7.23
N ALA A 97 1.92 -0.15 6.59
CA ALA A 97 3.12 -0.98 6.66
C ALA A 97 4.32 -0.30 6.00
N MET A 98 4.12 0.39 4.88
CA MET A 98 5.17 1.15 4.19
C MET A 98 5.67 2.34 4.99
N ASP A 99 4.81 3.01 5.76
CA ASP A 99 5.20 4.07 6.71
C ASP A 99 6.17 3.51 7.76
N ILE A 100 5.83 2.37 8.37
CA ILE A 100 6.70 1.70 9.35
C ILE A 100 8.05 1.31 8.72
N ILE A 101 8.04 0.75 7.50
CA ILE A 101 9.26 0.35 6.79
C ILE A 101 10.13 1.57 6.47
N SER A 102 9.52 2.67 6.03
CA SER A 102 10.21 3.95 5.78
C SER A 102 10.87 4.48 7.05
N ASP A 103 10.15 4.48 8.17
CA ASP A 103 10.66 4.90 9.48
C ASP A 103 11.86 4.06 9.95
N ILE A 104 11.80 2.74 9.74
CA ILE A 104 12.93 1.84 10.03
C ILE A 104 14.15 2.26 9.19
N SER A 105 13.96 2.49 7.88
CA SER A 105 15.05 2.87 6.97
C SER A 105 15.74 4.19 7.38
N LEU A 106 14.97 5.14 7.93
CA LEU A 106 15.50 6.41 8.44
C LEU A 106 16.38 6.20 9.67
N ARG A 107 15.99 5.33 10.61
CA ARG A 107 16.73 5.07 11.85
C ARG A 107 18.12 4.47 11.61
N TYR A 108 18.31 3.66 10.57
CA TYR A 108 19.63 3.11 10.20
C TYR A 108 20.61 4.20 9.75
N THR A 109 20.11 5.25 9.10
CA THR A 109 20.95 6.38 8.64
C THR A 109 21.58 7.14 9.81
N TYR A 110 20.93 7.19 10.98
CA TYR A 110 21.47 7.89 12.15
C TYR A 110 22.56 7.09 12.89
N HIS A 111 22.56 5.76 12.76
CA HIS A 111 23.55 4.91 13.43
C HIS A 111 24.89 4.88 12.70
N THR A 112 24.93 5.04 11.37
CA THR A 112 26.18 5.06 10.59
C THR A 112 26.93 6.39 10.66
N LYS A 113 26.30 7.45 11.19
CA LYS A 113 26.89 8.80 11.30
C LYS A 113 27.58 9.07 12.65
N LYS A 114 27.66 8.08 13.54
CA LYS A 114 28.44 8.12 14.79
C LYS A 114 29.70 7.29 14.63
#